data_AF-A0A7J8MTE3-F1
#
_entry.id   AF-A0A7J8MTE3-F1
#
_cell.length_a   1.000
_cell.length_b   1.000
_cell.length_c   1.000
_cell.angle_alpha   90.00
_cell.angle_beta   90.00
_cell.angle_gamma   90.00
#
_symmetry.space_group_name_H-M   'P 1'
#
loop_
_entity.id
_entity.type
_entity.pdbx_description
1 polymer ?
#
loop_
_entity_poly.entity_id
_entity_poly.type
_entity_poly.pdbx_seq_one_letter_code
_entity_poly.pdbx_strand_id
1 'polypeptide(L)' 'MEVSQHSKYFCDLGGKYAVKRNAVGIWGCKDCGKDKAGGAYTLNIASAVTVKSTIRRLREQTDS' A
#
# COMPACT_ATOMS: atom_id res chain seq x y z
N MET A 1 12.49 -9.26 -8.89
CA MET A 1 12.43 -7.94 -8.20
C MET A 1 12.04 -6.82 -9.18
N GLU A 2 12.55 -6.83 -10.41
CA GLU A 2 12.20 -5.87 -11.47
C GLU A 2 10.71 -5.92 -11.89
N VAL A 3 10.11 -7.13 -11.92
CA VAL A 3 8.68 -7.31 -12.21
C VAL A 3 7.81 -6.62 -11.16
N SER A 4 8.13 -6.80 -9.88
CA SER A 4 7.32 -6.27 -8.77
C SER A 4 7.31 -4.74 -8.75
N GLN A 5 8.45 -4.08 -9.03
CA GLN A 5 8.52 -2.62 -9.06
C GLN A 5 7.80 -1.97 -10.26
N HIS A 6 7.71 -2.68 -11.39
CA HIS A 6 7.05 -2.18 -12.61
C HIS A 6 5.58 -2.62 -12.74
N SER A 7 5.12 -3.50 -11.84
CA SER A 7 3.74 -3.98 -11.80
C SER A 7 2.76 -2.86 -11.41
N LYS A 8 1.54 -2.94 -11.93
CA LYS A 8 0.42 -2.08 -11.48
C LYS A 8 -0.26 -2.73 -10.28
N TYR A 9 -0.45 -1.96 -9.22
CA TYR A 9 -1.17 -2.42 -8.04
C TYR A 9 -2.59 -1.87 -7.99
N PHE A 10 -3.45 -2.59 -7.27
CA PHE A 10 -4.82 -2.19 -7.01
C PHE A 10 -4.85 -0.93 -6.13
N CYS A 11 -5.69 0.02 -6.50
CA CYS A 11 -5.97 1.20 -5.69
C CYS A 11 -7.26 1.01 -4.90
N ASP A 12 -7.17 0.99 -3.58
CA ASP A 12 -8.35 0.90 -2.69
C ASP A 12 -9.28 2.11 -2.81
N LEU A 13 -8.77 3.26 -3.25
CA LEU A 13 -9.54 4.51 -3.38
C LEU A 13 -10.22 4.65 -4.74
N GLY A 14 -9.53 4.23 -5.82
CA GLY A 14 -10.00 4.37 -7.20
C GLY A 14 -10.62 3.10 -7.78
N GLY A 15 -10.53 1.97 -7.06
CA GLY A 15 -11.10 0.68 -7.48
C GLY A 15 -10.45 0.04 -8.71
N LYS A 16 -9.30 0.56 -9.17
CA LYS A 16 -8.62 0.12 -10.40
C LYS A 16 -7.14 -0.18 -10.16
N TYR A 17 -6.57 -1.02 -11.02
CA TYR A 17 -5.12 -1.29 -11.07
C TYR A 17 -4.37 -0.13 -11.74
N ALA A 18 -4.21 0.98 -11.01
CA ALA A 18 -3.61 2.21 -11.51
C ALA A 18 -2.42 2.72 -10.67
N VAL A 19 -2.06 2.01 -9.60
CA VAL A 19 -0.94 2.38 -8.72
C VAL A 19 0.37 1.91 -9.33
N LYS A 20 1.34 2.81 -9.47
CA LYS A 20 2.69 2.53 -9.96
C LYS A 20 3.74 3.15 -9.03
N ARG A 21 4.96 2.63 -9.07
CA ARG A 21 6.09 3.17 -8.30
C ARG A 21 6.56 4.47 -8.94
N ASN A 22 6.62 5.55 -8.15
CA ASN A 22 7.20 6.83 -8.56
C ASN A 22 8.66 6.92 -8.09
N ALA A 23 8.92 6.56 -6.84
CA ALA A 23 10.25 6.50 -6.25
C ALA A 23 10.34 5.32 -5.25
N VAL A 24 11.52 5.09 -4.66
CA VAL A 24 11.66 4.08 -3.60
C VAL A 24 10.69 4.42 -2.47
N GLY A 25 9.77 3.50 -2.15
CA GLY A 25 8.79 3.68 -1.08
C GLY A 25 7.62 4.62 -1.41
N ILE A 26 7.59 5.26 -2.59
CA ILE A 26 6.51 6.17 -3.01
C ILE A 26 5.77 5.57 -4.21
N TRP A 27 4.46 5.39 -4.04
CA TRP A 27 3.58 4.75 -5.01
C TRP A 27 2.44 5.68 -5.40
N GLY A 28 2.45 6.13 -6.66
CA GLY A 28 1.45 7.05 -7.18
C GLY A 28 0.33 6.35 -7.95
N CYS A 29 -0.89 6.76 -7.68
CA CYS A 29 -2.09 6.30 -8.37
C CYS A 29 -2.46 7.29 -9.48
N LYS A 30 -2.46 6.85 -10.75
CA LYS A 30 -2.81 7.75 -11.86
C LYS A 30 -4.29 8.14 -11.91
N ASP A 31 -5.17 7.25 -11.47
CA ASP A 31 -6.63 7.46 -11.54
C ASP A 31 -7.14 8.37 -10.40
N CYS A 32 -6.59 8.19 -9.20
CA CYS A 32 -7.00 8.90 -8.00
C CYS A 32 -6.09 10.07 -7.62
N GLY A 33 -4.96 10.25 -8.31
CA GLY A 33 -4.00 11.35 -8.11
C GLY A 33 -3.29 11.35 -6.76
N LYS A 34 -3.47 10.30 -5.95
CA LYS A 34 -2.93 10.20 -4.59
C LYS A 34 -1.69 9.31 -4.57
N ASP A 35 -0.68 9.78 -3.84
CA ASP A 35 0.51 9.01 -3.52
C ASP A 35 0.32 8.25 -2.21
N LYS A 36 0.85 7.02 -2.16
CA LYS A 36 0.83 6.13 -0.99
C LYS A 36 2.26 5.72 -0.65
N ALA A 37 2.60 5.74 0.63
CA ALA A 37 3.83 5.16 1.13
C ALA A 37 3.72 3.63 1.14
N GLY A 38 4.73 2.96 0.58
CA GLY A 38 4.77 1.51 0.45
C GLY A 38 6.18 0.95 0.61
N GLY A 39 6.37 -0.32 0.23
CA GLY A 39 7.69 -0.94 0.20
C GLY A 39 8.59 -0.40 -0.92
N ALA A 40 9.87 -0.74 -0.85
CA ALA A 40 10.85 -0.33 -1.86
C ALA A 40 10.55 -0.90 -3.26
N TYR A 41 10.06 -2.14 -3.33
CA TYR A 41 9.80 -2.90 -4.56
C TYR A 41 8.37 -3.43 -4.69
N THR A 42 7.60 -3.45 -3.60
CA THR A 42 6.19 -3.86 -3.59
C THR A 42 5.36 -2.82 -2.85
N LEU A 43 4.10 -2.62 -3.25
CA LEU A 43 3.23 -1.63 -2.61
C LEU A 43 3.02 -1.93 -1.12
N ASN A 44 2.73 -3.19 -0.77
CA ASN A 44 2.61 -3.65 0.61
C ASN A 44 3.72 -4.65 0.93
N ILE A 45 4.33 -4.50 2.10
CA ILE A 45 5.27 -5.47 2.68
C ILE A 45 4.53 -6.29 3.76
N ALA A 46 4.90 -7.56 3.93
CA ALA A 46 4.22 -8.47 4.85
C ALA A 46 4.20 -7.94 6.30
N SER A 47 5.32 -7.38 6.78
CA SER A 47 5.41 -6.79 8.12
C SER A 47 4.44 -5.62 8.33
N ALA A 48 4.28 -4.74 7.33
CA ALA A 48 3.34 -3.63 7.40
C ALA A 48 1.88 -4.11 7.46
N VAL A 49 1.55 -5.21 6.78
CA VAL A 49 0.22 -5.83 6.86
C VAL A 49 -0.04 -6.37 8.27
N THR A 50 0.93 -7.07 8.86
CA THR A 50 0.84 -7.60 10.23
C THR A 50 0.77 -6.50 11.29
N VAL A 51 1.52 -5.40 11.11
CA VAL A 51 1.46 -4.25 12.02
C VAL A 51 0.09 -3.59 11.94
N LYS A 52 -0.47 -3.39 10.74
CA LYS A 52 -1.83 -2.84 10.56
C LYS A 52 -2.90 -3.69 11.24
N SER A 53 -2.85 -5.02 11.09
CA SER A 53 -3.82 -5.91 11.73
C SER A 53 -3.68 -5.90 13.25
N THR A 54 -2.45 -5.86 13.77
CA THR A 54 -2.18 -5.77 15.21
C THR A 54 -2.69 -4.47 15.80
N ILE A 55 -2.41 -3.32 15.17
CA ILE A 55 -2.89 -2.01 15.62
C ILE A 55 -4.43 -1.97 15.62
N ARG A 56 -5.08 -2.52 14.58
CA ARG A 56 -6.54 -2.59 14.52
C ARG A 56 -7.11 -3.36 15.72
N ARG A 57 -6.57 -4.55 15.99
CA ARG A 57 -6.99 -5.38 17.14
C ARG A 57 -6.81 -4.64 18.48
N LEU A 58 -5.68 -3.95 18.67
CA LEU A 58 -5.42 -3.18 19.90
C LEU A 58 -6.41 -2.02 20.08
N ARG A 59 -6.80 -1.35 18.99
CA ARG A 59 -7.81 -0.28 19.04
C ARG A 59 -9.19 -0.81 19.44
N GLU A 60 -9.61 -1.93 18.85
CA GLU A 60 -10.88 -2.60 19.18
C GLU A 60 -10.95 -3.02 20.65
N GLN A 61 -9.81 -3.45 21.24
CA GLN A 61 -9.72 -3.80 22.66
C GLN A 61 -9.82 -2.60 23.60
N THR A 62 -9.45 -1.40 23.13
CA THR A 62 -9.42 -0.18 23.97
C THR A 62 -10.76 0.56 23.95
N ASP A 63 -11.54 0.40 22.87
CA ASP A 63 -12.86 1.02 22.68
C ASP A 63 -14.01 0.16 23.27
N SER A 64 -13.67 -0.99 23.88
CA SER A 64 -14.59 -1.89 24.58
C SER A 64 -14.68 -1.61 26.09
#